data_AF-A0A933M6B6-F1
#
_entry.id   AF-A0A933M6B6-F1
#
_cell.length_a   1.000
_cell.length_b   1.000
_cell.length_c   1.000
_cell.angle_alpha   90.00
_cell.angle_beta   90.00
_cell.angle_gamma   90.00
#
_symmetry.space_group_name_H-M   'P 1'
#
loop_
_entity.id
_entity.type
_entity.pdbx_description
1 polymer ?
#
loop_
_entity_poly.entity_id
_entity_poly.type
_entity_poly.pdbx_seq_one_letter_code
_entity_poly.pdbx_strand_id
1 'polypeptide(L)'
;MTAFLSALNAFAIWIYLGGVIAILFGIKMLFDARRAARTTLFTLEQEQASDRAFRAVVVMGLATVIIAAVAGINAFVGPNVPAQESDTLTPTAVPYTPPVILPTPTQLPTLTPLPPTAVPTQKPTGTVQPTPAAPVTGAPQPTAPAAPPTAIPSPTSVLIYLAPALNVPPNGDSIGSNKVRFSWGVDQFGNLAVPALLPPDQFYRLVISFTDKNKNALARIVLCTHENSVDQRTGINVDDYRTQAVDSEFKWNVTIVRASSQQTCEAGEFSPLSPTSQTFTFILP
;
A
#
# COMPACT_ATOMS: atom_id res chain seq x y z
N MET A 1 -1.07 -12.61 44.47
CA MET A 1 -2.46 -12.73 43.93
C MET A 1 -3.25 -11.44 44.12
N THR A 2 -3.21 -10.81 45.30
CA THR A 2 -3.89 -9.53 45.59
C THR A 2 -3.47 -8.37 44.69
N ALA A 3 -2.18 -8.25 44.35
CA ALA A 3 -1.69 -7.22 43.42
C ALA A 3 -2.32 -7.32 42.01
N PHE A 4 -2.57 -8.53 41.52
CA PHE A 4 -3.21 -8.76 40.22
C PHE A 4 -4.69 -8.35 40.24
N LEU A 5 -5.42 -8.67 41.33
CA LEU A 5 -6.81 -8.26 41.50
C LEU A 5 -6.93 -6.73 41.65
N SER A 6 -5.99 -6.10 42.35
CA SER A 6 -5.91 -4.64 42.46
C SER A 6 -5.70 -3.98 41.09
N ALA A 7 -4.77 -4.51 40.28
CA ALA A 7 -4.56 -4.04 38.91
C ALA A 7 -5.81 -4.25 38.03
N LEU A 8 -6.44 -5.42 38.09
CA LEU A 8 -7.68 -5.70 37.34
C LEU A 8 -8.79 -4.73 37.72
N ASN A 9 -8.96 -4.42 39.01
CA ASN A 9 -9.98 -3.47 39.46
C ASN A 9 -9.66 -2.04 38.99
N ALA A 10 -8.39 -1.61 39.09
CA ALA A 10 -7.95 -0.30 38.62
C ALA A 10 -8.18 -0.11 37.11
N PHE A 11 -8.03 -1.17 36.31
CA PHE A 11 -8.24 -1.14 34.86
C PHE A 11 -9.63 -1.62 34.40
N ALA A 12 -10.51 -2.04 35.31
CA ALA A 12 -11.80 -2.64 34.95
C ALA A 12 -12.64 -1.69 34.08
N ILE A 13 -12.71 -0.41 34.45
CA ILE A 13 -13.44 0.61 33.68
C ILE A 13 -12.90 0.76 32.25
N TRP A 14 -11.56 0.73 32.09
CA TRP A 14 -10.91 0.83 30.79
C TRP A 14 -11.13 -0.41 29.93
N ILE A 15 -11.14 -1.60 30.55
CA ILE A 15 -11.45 -2.85 29.86
C ILE A 15 -12.90 -2.86 29.37
N TYR A 16 -13.85 -2.38 30.19
CA TYR A 16 -15.25 -2.26 29.76
C TYR A 16 -15.42 -1.27 28.62
N LEU A 17 -14.81 -0.09 28.69
CA LEU A 17 -14.85 0.89 27.60
C LEU A 17 -14.23 0.33 26.31
N GLY A 18 -13.04 -0.27 26.41
CA GLY A 18 -12.38 -0.92 25.27
C GLY A 18 -13.20 -2.06 24.67
N GLY A 19 -13.82 -2.89 25.52
CA GLY A 19 -14.70 -3.97 25.09
C GLY A 19 -15.96 -3.49 24.36
N VAL A 20 -16.61 -2.44 24.86
CA VAL A 20 -17.76 -1.82 24.18
C VAL A 20 -17.36 -1.25 22.82
N ILE A 21 -16.22 -0.55 22.72
CA ILE A 21 -15.70 -0.04 21.45
C ILE A 21 -15.42 -1.19 20.47
N ALA A 22 -14.79 -2.28 20.93
CA ALA A 22 -14.53 -3.46 20.09
C ALA A 22 -15.82 -4.11 19.58
N ILE A 23 -16.87 -4.17 20.41
CA ILE A 23 -18.19 -4.68 20.01
C ILE A 23 -18.83 -3.77 18.95
N LEU A 24 -18.82 -2.44 19.14
CA LEU A 24 -19.35 -1.50 18.16
C LEU A 24 -18.61 -1.58 16.81
N PHE A 25 -17.29 -1.73 16.85
CA PHE A 25 -16.47 -1.93 15.66
C PHE A 25 -16.83 -3.24 14.93
N GLY A 26 -17.02 -4.34 15.68
CA GLY A 26 -17.49 -5.61 15.13
C GLY A 26 -18.88 -5.51 14.49
N ILE A 27 -19.81 -4.78 15.11
CA ILE A 27 -21.14 -4.52 14.54
C ILE A 27 -21.02 -3.75 13.22
N LYS A 28 -20.18 -2.70 13.16
CA LYS A 28 -19.92 -1.97 11.93
C LYS A 28 -19.39 -2.90 10.83
N MET A 29 -18.38 -3.71 11.13
CA MET A 29 -17.83 -4.68 10.17
C MET A 29 -18.88 -5.67 9.68
N LEU A 30 -19.78 -6.12 10.56
CA LEU A 30 -20.86 -7.04 10.21
C LEU A 30 -21.88 -6.39 9.26
N PHE A 31 -22.23 -5.11 9.46
CA PHE A 31 -23.08 -4.37 8.54
C PHE A 31 -22.44 -4.18 7.18
N ASP A 32 -21.15 -3.83 7.15
CA ASP A 32 -20.40 -3.65 5.91
C ASP A 32 -20.31 -4.98 5.13
N ALA A 33 -20.06 -6.10 5.82
CA ALA A 33 -20.06 -7.44 5.22
C ALA A 33 -21.45 -7.85 4.69
N ARG A 34 -22.52 -7.57 5.44
CA ARG A 34 -23.91 -7.85 4.99
C ARG A 34 -24.31 -7.00 3.79
N ARG A 35 -23.88 -5.74 3.75
CA ARG A 35 -24.13 -4.86 2.61
C ARG A 35 -23.43 -5.39 1.36
N ALA A 36 -22.16 -5.78 1.49
CA ALA A 36 -21.40 -6.38 0.39
C ALA A 36 -22.07 -7.68 -0.10
N ALA A 37 -22.47 -8.58 0.80
CA ALA A 37 -23.12 -9.85 0.43
C ALA A 37 -24.44 -9.68 -0.35
N ARG A 38 -25.14 -8.54 -0.20
CA ARG A 38 -26.38 -8.26 -0.95
C ARG A 38 -26.13 -7.77 -2.37
N THR A 39 -24.94 -7.27 -2.66
CA THR A 39 -24.60 -6.67 -3.96
C THR A 39 -23.79 -7.59 -4.87
N THR A 40 -23.33 -8.74 -4.36
CA THR A 40 -22.50 -9.69 -5.10
C THR A 40 -23.37 -10.72 -5.82
N LEU A 41 -23.13 -10.94 -7.12
CA LEU A 41 -23.83 -11.95 -7.93
C LEU A 41 -23.01 -13.25 -8.08
N PHE A 42 -21.71 -13.21 -7.77
CA PHE A 42 -20.83 -14.36 -7.89
C PHE A 42 -20.65 -15.08 -6.56
N THR A 43 -20.73 -16.41 -6.59
CA THR A 43 -20.56 -17.26 -5.41
C THR A 43 -19.20 -17.06 -4.73
N LEU A 44 -18.13 -16.82 -5.50
CA LEU A 44 -16.80 -16.54 -4.95
C LEU A 44 -16.76 -15.25 -4.11
N GLU A 45 -17.48 -14.21 -4.51
CA GLU A 45 -17.56 -12.96 -3.75
C GLU A 45 -18.41 -13.15 -2.48
N GLN A 46 -19.43 -14.02 -2.54
CA GLN A 46 -20.25 -14.39 -1.40
C GLN A 46 -19.44 -15.14 -0.33
N GLU A 47 -18.52 -16.03 -0.73
CA GLU A 47 -17.59 -16.68 0.21
C GLU A 47 -16.62 -15.67 0.84
N GLN A 48 -16.14 -14.69 0.08
CA GLN A 48 -15.28 -13.65 0.66
C GLN A 48 -16.05 -12.77 1.66
N ALA A 49 -17.32 -12.46 1.38
CA ALA A 49 -18.17 -11.70 2.29
C ALA A 49 -18.49 -12.48 3.58
N SER A 50 -18.67 -13.81 3.48
CA SER A 50 -18.93 -14.66 4.65
C SER A 50 -17.71 -14.79 5.56
N ASP A 51 -16.49 -14.87 5.02
CA ASP A 51 -15.25 -14.86 5.81
C ASP A 51 -15.12 -13.56 6.62
N ARG A 52 -15.40 -12.41 6.01
CA ARG A 52 -15.39 -11.11 6.70
C ARG A 52 -16.44 -11.05 7.82
N ALA A 53 -17.64 -11.57 7.57
CA ALA A 53 -18.69 -11.62 8.59
C ALA A 53 -18.30 -12.53 9.77
N PHE A 54 -17.68 -13.69 9.49
CA PHE A 54 -17.21 -14.61 10.53
C PHE A 54 -16.15 -13.95 11.42
N ARG A 55 -15.16 -13.27 10.84
CA ARG A 55 -14.15 -12.52 11.60
C ARG A 55 -14.77 -11.47 12.52
N ALA A 56 -15.76 -10.73 12.04
CA ALA A 56 -16.47 -9.74 12.84
C ALA A 56 -17.18 -10.38 14.06
N VAL A 57 -17.85 -11.51 13.86
CA VAL A 57 -18.51 -12.27 14.93
C VAL A 57 -17.50 -12.79 15.94
N VAL A 58 -16.35 -13.30 15.50
CA VAL A 58 -15.28 -13.78 16.40
C VAL A 58 -14.74 -12.64 17.27
N VAL A 59 -14.48 -11.46 16.70
CA VAL A 59 -14.01 -10.28 17.47
C VAL A 59 -15.05 -9.85 18.50
N MET A 60 -16.33 -9.76 18.13
CA MET A 60 -17.41 -9.44 19.06
C MET A 60 -17.53 -10.48 20.18
N GLY A 61 -17.46 -11.77 19.83
CA GLY A 61 -17.52 -12.87 20.78
C GLY A 61 -16.37 -12.82 21.78
N LEU A 62 -15.14 -12.62 21.31
CA LEU A 62 -13.96 -12.52 22.16
C LEU A 62 -14.06 -11.32 23.13
N ALA A 63 -14.44 -10.15 22.63
CA ALA A 63 -14.64 -8.97 23.46
C ALA A 63 -15.71 -9.20 24.54
N THR A 64 -16.81 -9.85 24.18
CA THR A 64 -17.89 -10.20 25.12
C THR A 64 -17.41 -11.16 26.20
N VAL A 65 -16.63 -12.18 25.83
CA VAL A 65 -16.05 -13.15 26.79
C VAL A 65 -15.09 -12.45 27.75
N ILE A 66 -14.25 -11.54 27.27
CA ILE A 66 -13.33 -10.76 28.12
C ILE A 66 -14.10 -9.90 29.13
N ILE A 67 -15.12 -9.16 28.66
CA ILE A 67 -15.97 -8.34 29.54
C ILE A 67 -16.66 -9.22 30.59
N ALA A 68 -17.24 -10.35 30.18
CA ALA A 68 -17.92 -11.28 31.08
C ALA A 68 -16.96 -11.89 32.11
N ALA A 69 -15.73 -12.23 31.71
CA ALA A 69 -14.71 -12.75 32.61
C ALA A 69 -14.31 -11.72 33.68
N VAL A 70 -14.05 -10.46 33.29
CA VAL A 70 -13.70 -9.39 34.24
C VAL A 70 -14.88 -9.09 35.17
N ALA A 71 -16.09 -9.02 34.64
CA ALA A 71 -17.30 -8.84 35.44
C ALA A 71 -17.52 -9.99 36.44
N GLY A 72 -17.32 -11.23 36.00
CA GLY A 72 -17.41 -12.42 36.85
C GLY A 72 -16.37 -12.42 37.97
N ILE A 73 -15.10 -12.11 37.65
CA ILE A 73 -14.05 -11.99 38.66
C ILE A 73 -14.41 -10.92 39.69
N ASN A 74 -14.85 -9.74 39.25
CA ASN A 74 -15.23 -8.66 40.17
C ASN A 74 -16.45 -9.03 41.04
N ALA A 75 -17.45 -9.72 40.48
CA ALA A 75 -18.66 -10.10 41.18
C ALA A 75 -18.43 -11.23 42.21
N PHE A 76 -17.63 -12.24 41.87
CA PHE A 76 -17.44 -13.43 42.71
C PHE A 76 -16.18 -13.38 43.59
N VAL A 77 -15.11 -12.72 43.14
CA VAL A 77 -13.85 -12.63 43.89
C VAL A 77 -13.80 -11.35 44.72
N GLY A 78 -14.31 -10.23 44.19
CA GLY A 78 -14.29 -8.92 44.84
C GLY A 78 -14.77 -8.93 46.31
N PRO A 79 -15.94 -9.52 46.62
CA PRO A 79 -16.45 -9.56 48.00
C PRO A 79 -15.61 -10.40 48.97
N ASN A 80 -14.81 -11.34 48.45
CA ASN A 80 -13.98 -12.25 49.25
C ASN A 80 -12.58 -11.70 49.53
N VAL A 81 -12.21 -10.57 48.92
CA VAL A 81 -10.92 -9.92 49.17
C VAL A 81 -11.09 -8.97 50.36
N PRO A 82 -10.37 -9.18 51.48
CA PRO A 82 -10.36 -8.22 52.59
C PRO A 82 -10.00 -6.84 52.05
N ALA A 83 -10.74 -5.81 52.47
CA ALA A 83 -10.42 -4.44 52.11
C ALA A 83 -8.94 -4.19 52.44
N GLN A 84 -8.15 -3.76 51.45
CA GLN A 84 -6.80 -3.32 51.76
C GLN A 84 -6.94 -2.15 52.73
N GLU A 85 -6.24 -2.24 53.87
CA GLU A 85 -6.07 -1.10 54.75
C GLU A 85 -5.46 -0.01 53.88
N SER A 86 -6.28 0.98 53.52
CA SER A 86 -5.81 2.18 52.87
C SER A 86 -4.79 2.76 53.82
N ASP A 87 -3.51 2.80 53.44
CA ASP A 87 -2.52 3.64 54.11
C ASP A 87 -3.05 5.07 53.97
N THR A 88 -3.90 5.47 54.91
CA THR A 88 -4.29 6.85 55.12
C THR A 88 -3.02 7.53 55.56
N LEU A 89 -2.26 8.00 54.57
CA LEU A 89 -1.14 8.91 54.76
C LEU A 89 -1.66 10.01 55.65
N THR A 90 -1.32 9.93 56.93
CA THR A 90 -1.65 10.98 57.88
C THR A 90 -0.98 12.21 57.30
N PRO A 91 -1.73 13.28 56.96
CA PRO A 91 -1.18 14.41 56.25
C PRO A 91 0.00 14.94 57.06
N THR A 92 1.20 14.62 56.59
CA THR A 92 2.42 15.12 57.21
C THR A 92 2.43 16.58 56.86
N ALA A 93 2.25 17.44 57.87
CA ALA A 93 2.28 18.89 57.70
C ALA A 93 3.63 19.26 57.10
N VAL A 94 3.66 19.46 55.78
CA VAL A 94 4.85 19.90 55.09
C VAL A 94 5.04 21.37 55.49
N PRO A 95 6.16 21.75 56.14
CA PRO A 95 6.40 23.14 56.45
C PRO A 95 6.42 23.95 55.15
N TYR A 96 5.57 24.97 55.08
CA TYR A 96 5.50 25.88 53.95
C TYR A 96 6.87 26.52 53.74
N THR A 97 7.57 26.08 52.69
CA THR A 97 8.79 26.72 52.21
C THR A 97 8.39 27.66 51.07
N PRO A 98 8.60 28.97 51.21
CA PRO A 98 8.24 29.92 50.17
C PRO A 98 9.01 29.59 48.89
N PRO A 99 8.37 29.62 47.71
CA PRO A 99 9.01 29.29 46.46
C PRO A 99 10.16 30.27 46.19
N VAL A 100 11.37 29.73 45.99
CA VAL A 100 12.53 30.50 45.54
C VAL A 100 12.27 30.87 44.08
N ILE A 101 12.05 32.14 43.80
CA ILE A 101 11.92 32.68 42.45
C ILE A 101 13.33 32.69 41.83
N LEU A 102 13.65 31.69 41.02
CA LEU A 102 14.85 31.75 40.18
C LEU A 102 14.57 32.66 38.97
N PRO A 103 15.51 33.54 38.59
CA PRO A 103 15.35 34.38 37.42
C PRO A 103 15.26 33.53 36.15
N THR A 104 14.16 33.67 35.42
CA THR A 104 13.92 33.01 34.14
C THR A 104 14.98 33.45 33.12
N PRO A 105 15.71 32.52 32.48
CA PRO A 105 16.70 32.88 31.48
C PRO A 105 16.02 33.55 30.28
N THR A 106 16.43 34.78 29.97
CA THR A 106 15.98 35.53 28.81
C THR A 106 16.43 34.83 27.53
N GLN A 107 15.49 34.34 26.72
CA GLN A 107 15.80 33.72 25.45
C GLN A 107 16.32 34.77 24.46
N LEU A 108 17.54 34.58 23.95
CA LEU A 108 18.09 35.40 22.87
C LEU A 108 17.36 35.10 21.54
N PRO A 109 17.06 36.11 20.71
CA PRO A 109 16.45 35.90 19.41
C PRO A 109 17.42 35.19 18.45
N THR A 110 17.02 34.03 17.95
CA THR A 110 17.74 33.27 16.92
C THR A 110 17.52 33.92 15.55
N LEU A 111 18.61 34.34 14.90
CA LEU A 111 18.59 34.90 13.55
C LEU A 111 18.14 33.84 12.53
N THR A 112 17.08 34.14 11.79
CA THR A 112 16.54 33.28 10.72
C THR A 112 17.39 33.42 9.45
N PRO A 113 17.96 32.33 8.90
CA PRO A 113 18.72 32.40 7.65
C PRO A 113 17.80 32.65 6.43
N LEU A 114 18.29 33.44 5.48
CA LEU A 114 17.59 33.74 4.23
C LEU A 114 17.50 32.50 3.32
N PRO A 115 16.40 32.36 2.54
CA PRO A 115 16.23 31.25 1.61
C PRO A 115 17.19 31.36 0.40
N PRO A 116 17.72 30.22 -0.10
CA PRO A 116 18.62 30.21 -1.25
C PRO A 116 17.88 30.55 -2.56
N THR A 117 18.53 31.39 -3.38
CA THR A 117 18.07 31.79 -4.71
C THR A 117 18.13 30.62 -5.70
N ALA A 118 17.03 30.36 -6.41
CA ALA A 118 16.95 29.28 -7.38
C ALA A 118 17.81 29.55 -8.63
N VAL A 119 18.60 28.55 -9.04
CA VAL A 119 19.41 28.55 -10.26
C VAL A 119 18.61 27.90 -11.40
N PRO A 120 18.57 28.49 -12.61
CA PRO A 120 17.84 27.91 -13.74
C PRO A 120 18.56 26.68 -14.33
N THR A 121 17.85 25.56 -14.43
CA THR A 121 18.32 24.29 -15.03
C THR A 121 18.15 24.29 -16.55
N GLN A 122 19.23 23.97 -17.28
CA GLN A 122 19.25 23.87 -18.75
C GLN A 122 18.46 22.66 -19.29
N LYS A 123 17.88 22.86 -20.48
CA LYS A 123 17.08 21.91 -21.26
C LYS A 123 17.97 20.93 -22.04
N PRO A 124 17.81 19.59 -21.92
CA PRO A 124 18.58 18.66 -22.72
C PRO A 124 18.11 18.56 -24.18
N THR A 125 19.08 18.54 -25.08
CA THR A 125 18.99 18.37 -26.54
C THR A 125 18.69 16.91 -26.93
N GLY A 126 17.85 16.72 -27.96
CA GLY A 126 17.38 15.41 -28.41
C GLY A 126 18.42 14.55 -29.14
N THR A 127 18.23 13.24 -29.06
CA THR A 127 19.10 12.21 -29.67
C THR A 127 18.47 11.61 -30.93
N VAL A 128 19.35 11.27 -31.88
CA VAL A 128 19.13 10.95 -33.29
C VAL A 128 18.52 9.56 -33.53
N GLN A 129 17.67 9.48 -34.56
CA GLN A 129 17.00 8.30 -35.10
C GLN A 129 17.93 7.49 -36.05
N PRO A 130 18.05 6.16 -35.92
CA PRO A 130 18.81 5.36 -36.88
C PRO A 130 17.99 4.96 -38.12
N THR A 131 18.72 4.91 -39.24
CA THR A 131 18.33 4.64 -40.63
C THR A 131 18.03 3.15 -40.90
N PRO A 132 17.04 2.80 -41.76
CA PRO A 132 16.80 1.43 -42.19
C PRO A 132 17.86 0.90 -43.18
N ALA A 133 18.27 -0.36 -43.04
CA ALA A 133 19.15 -1.06 -43.98
C ALA A 133 18.38 -1.70 -45.15
N ALA A 134 19.05 -1.74 -46.30
CA ALA A 134 18.54 -2.17 -47.61
C ALA A 134 18.30 -3.70 -47.75
N PRO A 135 17.48 -4.15 -48.72
CA PRO A 135 17.20 -5.56 -48.96
C PRO A 135 18.30 -6.24 -49.78
N VAL A 136 18.63 -7.48 -49.42
CA VAL A 136 19.56 -8.36 -50.15
C VAL A 136 18.81 -9.28 -51.11
N THR A 137 19.27 -9.35 -52.35
CA THR A 137 18.72 -10.15 -53.45
C THR A 137 19.48 -11.47 -53.62
N GLY A 138 18.74 -12.59 -53.67
CA GLY A 138 18.94 -13.70 -54.63
C GLY A 138 19.85 -14.90 -54.27
N ALA A 139 19.26 -16.11 -54.29
CA ALA A 139 19.83 -17.33 -54.89
C ALA A 139 18.71 -18.38 -55.13
N PRO A 140 18.81 -19.24 -56.16
CA PRO A 140 17.71 -20.12 -56.58
C PRO A 140 17.63 -21.43 -55.81
N GLN A 141 16.40 -21.92 -55.79
CA GLN A 141 15.80 -22.99 -55.00
C GLN A 141 16.13 -24.40 -55.54
N PRO A 142 16.53 -25.35 -54.68
CA PRO A 142 16.42 -26.79 -54.97
C PRO A 142 14.97 -27.25 -54.79
N THR A 143 14.42 -27.94 -55.78
CA THR A 143 13.08 -28.54 -55.73
C THR A 143 13.06 -29.71 -54.73
N ALA A 144 12.48 -29.49 -53.55
CA ALA A 144 12.24 -30.51 -52.54
C ALA A 144 10.86 -31.18 -52.74
N PRO A 145 10.70 -32.45 -52.33
CA PRO A 145 9.46 -33.23 -52.46
C PRO A 145 8.25 -32.55 -51.79
N ALA A 146 7.07 -32.77 -52.37
CA ALA A 146 5.80 -32.17 -51.96
C ALA A 146 5.59 -32.22 -50.44
N ALA A 147 5.64 -31.04 -49.81
CA ALA A 147 5.41 -30.88 -48.38
C ALA A 147 3.91 -31.09 -48.05
N PRO A 148 3.61 -31.64 -46.85
CA PRO A 148 2.25 -31.69 -46.32
C PRO A 148 1.62 -30.29 -46.29
N PRO A 149 0.27 -30.18 -46.35
CA PRO A 149 -0.43 -28.91 -46.50
C PRO A 149 0.07 -27.89 -45.48
N THR A 150 0.57 -26.76 -46.00
CA THR A 150 0.99 -25.60 -45.23
C THR A 150 -0.12 -25.24 -44.26
N ALA A 151 0.12 -25.46 -42.96
CA ALA A 151 -0.78 -25.02 -41.92
C ALA A 151 -0.96 -23.52 -42.11
N ILE A 152 -2.20 -23.11 -42.39
CA ILE A 152 -2.57 -21.70 -42.49
C ILE A 152 -2.09 -21.05 -41.20
N PRO A 153 -1.17 -20.06 -41.24
CA PRO A 153 -0.68 -19.43 -40.03
C PRO A 153 -1.91 -18.90 -39.28
N SER A 154 -2.08 -19.37 -38.04
CA SER A 154 -3.19 -18.92 -37.20
C SER A 154 -3.14 -17.39 -37.15
N PRO A 155 -4.26 -16.69 -37.40
CA PRO A 155 -4.28 -15.25 -37.39
C PRO A 155 -3.70 -14.77 -36.06
N THR A 156 -2.57 -14.07 -36.13
CA THR A 156 -1.96 -13.49 -34.93
C THR A 156 -2.91 -12.39 -34.48
N SER A 157 -3.75 -12.69 -33.50
CA SER A 157 -4.58 -11.67 -32.85
C SER A 157 -3.61 -10.66 -32.25
N VAL A 158 -3.50 -9.50 -32.89
CA VAL A 158 -2.72 -8.39 -32.37
C VAL A 158 -3.49 -7.87 -31.18
N LEU A 159 -3.14 -8.34 -29.98
CA LEU A 159 -3.70 -7.82 -28.75
C LEU A 159 -3.20 -6.38 -28.62
N ILE A 160 -4.09 -5.41 -28.91
CA ILE A 160 -3.79 -3.99 -28.77
C ILE A 160 -4.02 -3.64 -27.30
N TYR A 161 -2.94 -3.38 -26.56
CA TYR A 161 -3.03 -2.91 -25.19
C TYR A 161 -3.39 -1.43 -25.17
N LEU A 162 -4.57 -1.11 -24.63
CA LEU A 162 -4.96 0.28 -24.35
C LEU A 162 -4.12 0.87 -23.22
N ALA A 163 -4.10 2.20 -23.13
CA ALA A 163 -3.41 2.89 -22.04
C ALA A 163 -4.00 2.48 -20.67
N PRO A 164 -3.17 2.22 -19.64
CA PRO A 164 -3.66 1.88 -18.32
C PRO A 164 -4.52 3.00 -17.74
N ALA A 165 -5.69 2.65 -17.21
CA ALA A 165 -6.59 3.56 -16.49
C ALA A 165 -6.56 3.18 -15.00
N LEU A 166 -6.07 4.08 -14.15
CA LEU A 166 -5.98 3.83 -12.71
C LEU A 166 -7.38 3.83 -12.10
N ASN A 167 -7.82 2.69 -11.57
CA ASN A 167 -9.13 2.62 -10.91
C ASN A 167 -9.08 3.01 -9.42
N VAL A 168 -7.90 3.01 -8.77
CA VAL A 168 -7.79 3.32 -7.34
C VAL A 168 -6.49 4.08 -7.06
N PRO A 169 -6.54 5.30 -6.50
CA PRO A 169 -5.33 5.96 -6.03
C PRO A 169 -4.65 5.11 -4.94
N PRO A 170 -3.31 5.12 -4.82
CA PRO A 170 -2.58 4.50 -3.71
C PRO A 170 -3.05 5.00 -2.32
N ASN A 171 -3.78 6.11 -2.30
CA ASN A 171 -4.23 6.77 -1.08
C ASN A 171 -5.61 6.24 -0.63
N GLY A 172 -5.56 5.22 0.22
CA GLY A 172 -6.29 5.31 1.49
C GLY A 172 -7.70 4.74 1.57
N ASP A 173 -7.85 3.42 1.48
CA ASP A 173 -8.78 2.72 2.40
C ASP A 173 -8.26 1.35 2.87
N SER A 174 -6.99 1.04 2.58
CA SER A 174 -6.29 -0.11 3.14
C SER A 174 -5.02 0.38 3.84
N ILE A 175 -5.23 1.19 4.89
CA ILE A 175 -4.21 1.53 5.89
C ILE A 175 -3.62 0.19 6.38
N GLY A 176 -2.45 -0.18 5.85
CA GLY A 176 -1.75 -1.43 6.17
C GLY A 176 -1.39 -2.33 4.99
N SER A 177 -1.81 -2.04 3.75
CA SER A 177 -1.37 -2.80 2.57
C SER A 177 -0.52 -1.90 1.68
N ASN A 178 0.81 -1.96 1.85
CA ASN A 178 1.83 -1.27 1.05
C ASN A 178 1.91 -1.83 -0.39
N LYS A 179 0.79 -1.87 -1.08
CA LYS A 179 0.63 -2.44 -2.43
C LYS A 179 0.18 -1.36 -3.40
N VAL A 180 0.93 -1.20 -4.49
CA VAL A 180 0.49 -0.44 -5.65
C VAL A 180 -0.22 -1.42 -6.57
N ARG A 181 -1.55 -1.29 -6.68
CA ARG A 181 -2.35 -2.08 -7.62
C ARG A 181 -2.71 -1.20 -8.80
N PHE A 182 -2.42 -1.70 -10.00
CA PHE A 182 -2.81 -1.02 -11.23
C PHE A 182 -3.74 -1.95 -12.00
N SER A 183 -4.89 -1.42 -12.39
CA SER A 183 -5.82 -2.07 -13.30
C SER A 183 -5.67 -1.43 -14.66
N TRP A 184 -5.84 -2.20 -15.73
CA TRP A 184 -6.21 -1.62 -17.01
C TRP A 184 -7.71 -1.42 -17.03
N GLY A 185 -8.16 -0.49 -17.87
CA GLY A 185 -9.59 -0.18 -18.02
C GLY A 185 -10.44 -1.43 -18.19
N VAL A 186 -11.73 -1.28 -17.96
CA VAL A 186 -12.66 -2.36 -18.26
C VAL A 186 -12.88 -2.46 -19.78
N ASP A 187 -13.06 -3.68 -20.28
CA ASP A 187 -13.56 -3.88 -21.63
C ASP A 187 -14.99 -3.29 -21.76
N GLN A 188 -15.55 -3.33 -22.97
CA GLN A 188 -16.91 -2.88 -23.23
C GLN A 188 -18.00 -3.62 -22.40
N PHE A 189 -17.63 -4.68 -21.68
CA PHE A 189 -18.50 -5.50 -20.83
C PHE A 189 -18.25 -5.31 -19.33
N GLY A 190 -17.35 -4.41 -18.93
CA GLY A 190 -17.04 -4.17 -17.52
C GLY A 190 -16.01 -5.14 -16.92
N ASN A 191 -15.39 -6.02 -17.70
CA ASN A 191 -14.34 -6.93 -17.22
C ASN A 191 -12.97 -6.26 -17.29
N LEU A 192 -12.02 -6.62 -16.43
CA LEU A 192 -10.64 -6.16 -16.53
C LEU A 192 -10.06 -6.51 -17.91
N ALA A 193 -9.67 -5.49 -18.70
CA ALA A 193 -9.23 -5.71 -20.08
C ALA A 193 -7.83 -6.34 -20.21
N VAL A 194 -7.06 -6.41 -19.13
CA VAL A 194 -5.70 -6.96 -19.15
C VAL A 194 -5.56 -8.11 -18.14
N PRO A 195 -4.94 -9.23 -18.54
CA PRO A 195 -4.78 -10.40 -17.69
C PRO A 195 -3.97 -10.09 -16.43
N ALA A 196 -4.32 -10.73 -15.32
CA ALA A 196 -3.60 -10.57 -14.05
C ALA A 196 -2.11 -10.97 -14.15
N LEU A 197 -1.80 -11.89 -15.06
CA LEU A 197 -0.46 -12.39 -15.36
C LEU A 197 -0.16 -12.21 -16.85
N LEU A 198 0.94 -11.55 -17.16
CA LEU A 198 1.43 -11.42 -18.53
C LEU A 198 2.20 -12.67 -18.99
N PRO A 199 2.33 -12.90 -20.31
CA PRO A 199 3.23 -13.89 -20.86
C PRO A 199 4.68 -13.72 -20.37
N PRO A 200 5.52 -14.79 -20.38
CA PRO A 200 6.89 -14.75 -19.85
C PRO A 200 7.83 -13.74 -20.53
N ASP A 201 7.53 -13.33 -21.77
CA ASP A 201 8.30 -12.32 -22.51
C ASP A 201 7.80 -10.89 -22.28
N GLN A 202 6.78 -10.70 -21.44
CA GLN A 202 6.08 -9.43 -21.27
C GLN A 202 6.04 -9.00 -19.80
N PHE A 203 6.21 -7.71 -19.58
CA PHE A 203 6.32 -7.12 -18.26
C PHE A 203 5.49 -5.85 -18.15
N TYR A 204 4.96 -5.63 -16.96
CA TYR A 204 4.52 -4.34 -16.50
C TYR A 204 5.73 -3.55 -16.02
N ARG A 205 6.10 -2.53 -16.78
CA ARG A 205 7.17 -1.62 -16.45
C ARG A 205 6.61 -0.42 -15.68
N LEU A 206 6.80 -0.42 -14.38
CA LEU A 206 6.45 0.64 -13.45
C LEU A 206 7.64 1.60 -13.30
N VAL A 207 7.43 2.87 -13.61
CA VAL A 207 8.43 3.92 -13.37
C VAL A 207 7.90 4.85 -12.30
N ILE A 208 8.57 4.88 -11.15
CA ILE A 208 8.30 5.81 -10.05
C ILE A 208 9.37 6.90 -10.11
N SER A 209 8.96 8.15 -10.04
CA SER A 209 9.82 9.32 -10.09
C SER A 209 9.51 10.22 -8.90
N PHE A 210 10.54 10.73 -8.26
CA PHE A 210 10.44 11.62 -7.11
C PHE A 210 11.64 12.57 -7.11
N THR A 211 11.55 13.67 -6.38
CA THR A 211 12.68 14.57 -6.20
C THR A 211 13.50 14.11 -5.00
N ASP A 212 14.74 13.69 -5.21
CA ASP A 212 15.67 13.28 -4.14
C ASP A 212 16.07 14.51 -3.31
N LYS A 213 15.81 14.47 -2.00
CA LYS A 213 16.05 15.53 -1.02
C LYS A 213 17.53 15.85 -0.85
N ASN A 214 18.40 14.85 -0.96
CA ASN A 214 19.84 15.04 -0.79
C ASN A 214 20.47 15.63 -2.04
N LYS A 215 19.99 15.21 -3.22
CA LYS A 215 20.54 15.63 -4.51
C LYS A 215 19.82 16.83 -5.13
N ASN A 216 18.63 17.15 -4.62
CA ASN A 216 17.68 18.09 -5.21
C ASN A 216 17.47 17.84 -6.72
N ALA A 217 17.36 16.57 -7.09
CA ALA A 217 17.32 16.12 -8.48
C ALA A 217 16.26 15.02 -8.64
N LEU A 218 15.74 14.87 -9.86
CA LEU A 218 14.77 13.83 -10.19
C LEU A 218 15.44 12.44 -10.07
N ALA A 219 15.02 11.65 -9.09
CA ALA A 219 15.33 10.24 -8.98
C ALA A 219 14.24 9.39 -9.64
N ARG A 220 14.62 8.22 -10.15
CA ARG A 220 13.70 7.26 -10.77
C ARG A 220 13.97 5.86 -10.25
N ILE A 221 12.91 5.15 -9.93
CA ILE A 221 12.90 3.73 -9.63
C ILE A 221 12.15 3.06 -10.78
N VAL A 222 12.76 2.06 -11.40
CA VAL A 222 12.16 1.26 -12.47
C VAL A 222 11.96 -0.14 -11.93
N LEU A 223 10.77 -0.69 -12.12
CA LEU A 223 10.45 -2.06 -11.75
C LEU A 223 9.74 -2.75 -12.90
N CYS A 224 10.05 -4.02 -13.09
CA CYS A 224 9.39 -4.85 -14.08
C CYS A 224 8.80 -6.09 -13.41
N THR A 225 7.50 -6.32 -13.58
CA THR A 225 6.78 -7.46 -12.98
C THR A 225 5.84 -8.11 -13.98
N HIS A 226 5.59 -9.41 -13.86
CA HIS A 226 4.56 -10.11 -14.65
C HIS A 226 3.15 -9.93 -14.07
N GLU A 227 3.04 -9.49 -12.81
CA GLU A 227 1.79 -9.35 -12.08
C GLU A 227 1.24 -7.93 -12.16
N ASN A 228 -0.09 -7.80 -12.20
CA ASN A 228 -0.74 -6.48 -12.20
C ASN A 228 -0.73 -5.74 -10.84
N SER A 229 0.13 -6.18 -9.92
CA SER A 229 0.32 -5.57 -8.61
C SER A 229 1.78 -5.63 -8.19
N VAL A 230 2.23 -4.60 -7.49
CA VAL A 230 3.53 -4.57 -6.82
C VAL A 230 3.27 -4.45 -5.32
N ASP A 231 3.87 -5.36 -4.56
CA ASP A 231 3.80 -5.45 -3.09
C ASP A 231 5.19 -5.25 -2.49
N GLN A 232 5.29 -5.02 -1.17
CA GLN A 232 6.56 -4.98 -0.44
C GLN A 232 7.41 -6.23 -0.69
N ARG A 233 6.78 -7.40 -0.83
CA ARG A 233 7.49 -8.66 -1.13
C ARG A 233 8.17 -8.66 -2.49
N THR A 234 7.65 -7.89 -3.45
CA THR A 234 8.25 -7.75 -4.79
C THR A 234 9.36 -6.69 -4.83
N GLY A 235 9.75 -6.15 -3.67
CA GLY A 235 11.01 -5.42 -3.51
C GLY A 235 10.92 -3.90 -3.53
N ILE A 236 9.73 -3.31 -3.66
CA ILE A 236 9.57 -1.87 -3.42
C ILE A 236 8.97 -1.65 -2.05
N ASN A 237 9.82 -1.34 -1.09
CA ASN A 237 9.37 -0.67 0.12
C ASN A 237 9.42 0.83 -0.14
N VAL A 238 8.29 1.42 -0.52
CA VAL A 238 8.22 2.88 -0.76
C VAL A 238 8.62 3.66 0.51
N ASP A 239 8.43 3.05 1.68
CA ASP A 239 8.88 3.59 2.97
C ASP A 239 10.40 3.83 3.03
N ASP A 240 11.22 3.03 2.32
CA ASP A 240 12.68 3.21 2.28
C ASP A 240 13.09 4.51 1.56
N TYR A 241 12.24 4.98 0.64
CA TYR A 241 12.46 6.20 -0.14
C TYR A 241 11.74 7.41 0.44
N ARG A 242 10.89 7.21 1.45
CA ARG A 242 10.11 8.29 2.08
C ARG A 242 11.00 9.38 2.68
N THR A 243 12.13 9.00 3.29
CA THR A 243 13.09 9.95 3.86
C THR A 243 13.93 10.65 2.80
N GLN A 244 13.98 10.09 1.59
CA GLN A 244 14.75 10.58 0.46
C GLN A 244 13.93 11.46 -0.48
N ALA A 245 12.59 11.40 -0.45
CA ALA A 245 11.75 12.23 -1.30
C ALA A 245 11.48 13.61 -0.69
N VAL A 246 11.53 14.67 -1.51
CA VAL A 246 11.02 16.00 -1.15
C VAL A 246 9.50 15.94 -1.10
N ASP A 247 8.93 16.50 -0.02
CA ASP A 247 7.47 16.60 0.22
C ASP A 247 6.69 15.28 0.20
N SER A 248 7.39 14.13 0.27
CA SER A 248 6.80 12.79 0.11
C SER A 248 5.98 12.64 -1.18
N GLU A 249 6.23 13.46 -2.21
CA GLU A 249 5.49 13.44 -3.48
C GLU A 249 6.15 12.44 -4.45
N PHE A 250 5.39 11.45 -4.88
CA PHE A 250 5.82 10.44 -5.84
C PHE A 250 4.93 10.47 -7.08
N LYS A 251 5.56 10.44 -8.25
CA LYS A 251 4.90 10.39 -9.57
C LYS A 251 5.20 9.08 -10.24
N TRP A 252 4.21 8.38 -10.74
CA TRP A 252 4.44 7.10 -11.40
C TRP A 252 3.63 6.91 -12.66
N ASN A 253 4.15 6.07 -13.56
CA ASN A 253 3.46 5.61 -14.76
C ASN A 253 3.79 4.14 -15.03
N VAL A 254 2.93 3.48 -15.82
CA VAL A 254 3.07 2.07 -16.19
C VAL A 254 3.00 1.93 -17.70
N THR A 255 3.81 1.05 -18.25
CA THR A 255 3.77 0.65 -19.66
C THR A 255 3.90 -0.88 -19.74
N ILE A 256 3.15 -1.54 -20.62
CA ILE A 256 3.36 -2.95 -20.94
C ILE A 256 4.47 -3.01 -21.97
N VAL A 257 5.50 -3.81 -21.69
CA VAL A 257 6.68 -3.92 -22.55
C VAL A 257 7.03 -5.38 -22.78
N ARG A 258 7.64 -5.68 -23.92
CA ARG A 258 8.28 -6.97 -24.21
C ARG A 258 9.77 -6.85 -23.90
N ALA A 259 10.32 -7.78 -23.14
CA ALA A 259 11.75 -7.86 -22.82
C ALA A 259 12.19 -9.32 -22.70
N SER A 260 13.48 -9.59 -22.90
CA SER A 260 14.02 -10.96 -22.81
C SER A 260 14.06 -11.49 -21.37
N SER A 261 14.13 -10.58 -20.40
CA SER A 261 14.19 -10.85 -18.96
C SER A 261 13.78 -9.61 -18.17
N GLN A 262 13.46 -9.79 -16.89
CA GLN A 262 13.19 -8.69 -15.95
C GLN A 262 14.37 -7.70 -15.90
N GLN A 263 15.60 -8.20 -15.84
CA GLN A 263 16.80 -7.35 -15.76
C GLN A 263 16.98 -6.48 -17.01
N THR A 264 16.72 -7.01 -18.21
CA THR A 264 16.74 -6.20 -19.45
C THR A 264 15.64 -5.14 -19.47
N CYS A 265 14.45 -5.46 -18.95
CA CYS A 265 13.36 -4.50 -18.82
C CYS A 265 13.71 -3.35 -17.86
N GLU A 266 14.34 -3.65 -16.72
CA GLU A 266 14.80 -2.67 -15.74
C GLU A 266 15.94 -1.80 -16.28
N ALA A 267 16.86 -2.40 -17.05
CA ALA A 267 17.94 -1.69 -17.75
C ALA A 267 17.44 -0.77 -18.87
N GLY A 268 16.19 -0.92 -19.30
CA GLY A 268 15.58 -0.11 -20.37
C GLY A 268 15.66 -0.73 -21.77
N GLU A 269 16.09 -1.99 -21.88
CA GLU A 269 16.15 -2.75 -23.12
C GLU A 269 14.83 -3.50 -23.36
N PHE A 270 13.83 -2.79 -23.86
CA PHE A 270 12.49 -3.35 -24.07
C PHE A 270 11.81 -2.77 -25.33
N SER A 271 10.77 -3.47 -25.80
CA SER A 271 9.88 -2.98 -26.86
C SER A 271 8.49 -2.67 -26.28
N PRO A 272 7.98 -1.42 -26.36
CA PRO A 272 6.69 -1.08 -25.78
C PRO A 272 5.54 -1.76 -26.54
N LEU A 273 4.67 -2.45 -25.81
CA LEU A 273 3.46 -3.09 -26.33
C LEU A 273 2.19 -2.26 -26.08
N SER A 274 2.24 -1.35 -25.09
CA SER A 274 1.18 -0.38 -24.82
C SER A 274 1.73 1.05 -24.85
N PRO A 275 0.87 2.07 -25.02
CA PRO A 275 1.19 3.43 -24.62
C PRO A 275 1.51 3.50 -23.11
N THR A 276 2.30 4.48 -22.69
CA THR A 276 2.52 4.80 -21.28
C THR A 276 1.24 5.36 -20.66
N SER A 277 0.93 4.97 -19.43
CA SER A 277 -0.20 5.53 -18.68
C SER A 277 -0.06 7.03 -18.47
N GLN A 278 -1.18 7.65 -18.07
CA GLN A 278 -1.10 8.96 -17.42
C GLN A 278 -0.16 8.89 -16.22
N THR A 279 0.48 10.02 -15.90
CA THR A 279 1.33 10.12 -14.71
C THR A 279 0.42 10.40 -13.51
N PHE A 280 0.51 9.53 -12.51
CA PHE A 280 -0.26 9.66 -11.28
C PHE A 280 0.64 10.18 -10.16
N THR A 281 0.11 11.11 -9.36
CA THR A 281 0.81 11.66 -8.20
C THR A 281 0.17 11.10 -6.93
N PHE A 282 0.99 10.67 -5.98
CA PHE A 282 0.54 10.38 -4.61
C PHE A 282 1.52 10.98 -3.60
N ILE A 283 0.98 11.30 -2.42
CA ILE A 283 1.75 11.82 -1.29
C ILE A 283 1.66 10.78 -0.18
N LEU A 284 2.81 10.35 0.35
CA LEU A 284 2.84 9.46 1.51
C LEU A 284 2.61 10.26 2.80
N PRO A 285 1.68 9.84 3.67
CA PRO A 285 1.35 10.51 4.93
C PRO A 285 2.46 10.35 5.96
#